data_AF-A0A9W9LQ29-F1
#
_entry.id   AF-A0A9W9LQ29-F1
#
_cell.length_a   1.000
_cell.length_b   1.000
_cell.length_c   1.000
_cell.angle_alpha   90.00
_cell.angle_beta   90.00
_cell.angle_gamma   90.00
#
_symmetry.space_group_name_H-M   'P 1'
#
loop_
_entity.id
_entity.type
_entity.pdbx_description
1 polymer ?
#
loop_
_entity_poly.entity_id
_entity_poly.type
_entity_poly.pdbx_seq_one_letter_code
_entity_poly.pdbx_strand_id
1 'polypeptide(L)'
;MGIFDQYISARLLDRYPQLYQMGQKGLFFKKHSFWAWVLNGFFHSLVLYVVSELIYFWDLPMADGKVAGHWVWGEALYTAVLGTVLGKAALISNIWTKYTFIAIPGSMLLWLIFLPAYGYAAPAIGFSREYYGTIPVLFKSPIFYLMAVVLPCLCLLRDFAWKYAKRMYYPQHYHHVQEIQKYNVQDYRPRMEQFQKAIRKVRQVQRMRKQRGYAFSQADDGGQMRVLNAYDTTQGRGRYGEMASSRNTAF
;
A
#
# COMPACT_ATOMS: atom_id res chain seq x y z
N MET A 1 7.93 -0.82 0.50
CA MET A 1 6.60 -0.20 0.61
C MET A 1 5.48 -1.22 0.61
N GLY A 2 5.23 -1.96 -0.48
CA GLY A 2 4.04 -2.80 -0.61
C GLY A 2 3.84 -3.96 0.39
N ILE A 3 4.86 -4.31 1.18
CA ILE A 3 4.79 -5.41 2.17
C ILE A 3 4.64 -4.85 3.60
N PHE A 4 5.52 -3.93 3.99
CA PHE A 4 5.65 -3.47 5.38
C PHE A 4 4.96 -2.14 5.69
N ASP A 5 4.37 -1.46 4.69
CA ASP A 5 3.67 -0.19 4.89
C ASP A 5 2.16 -0.42 5.04
N GLN A 6 1.66 -0.37 6.27
CA GLN A 6 0.24 -0.45 6.57
C GLN A 6 -0.35 0.95 6.73
N TYR A 7 -1.15 1.40 5.77
CA TYR A 7 -1.77 2.73 5.85
C TYR A 7 -2.96 2.81 6.82
N ILE A 8 -3.58 1.68 7.18
CA ILE A 8 -4.60 1.53 8.25
C ILE A 8 -4.35 0.20 8.97
N SER A 9 -4.58 0.16 10.29
CA SER A 9 -4.49 -1.05 11.10
C SER A 9 -5.63 -2.03 10.80
N ALA A 10 -5.34 -3.34 10.88
CA ALA A 10 -6.33 -4.39 10.65
C ALA A 10 -7.60 -4.23 11.51
N ARG A 11 -7.41 -3.86 12.79
CA ARG A 11 -8.52 -3.63 13.74
C ARG A 11 -9.51 -2.55 13.27
N LEU A 12 -9.03 -1.47 12.65
CA LEU A 12 -9.90 -0.41 12.15
C LEU A 12 -10.54 -0.77 10.81
N LEU A 13 -9.86 -1.56 9.99
CA LEU A 13 -10.43 -2.07 8.75
C LEU A 13 -11.63 -2.99 9.02
N ASP A 14 -11.53 -3.87 10.03
CA ASP A 14 -12.63 -4.73 10.48
C ASP A 14 -13.76 -3.92 11.11
N ARG A 15 -13.42 -2.84 11.84
CA ARG A 15 -14.41 -1.95 12.47
C ARG A 15 -15.21 -1.14 11.45
N TYR A 16 -14.56 -0.68 10.37
CA TYR A 16 -15.17 0.13 9.31
C TYR A 16 -15.16 -0.60 7.96
N PRO A 17 -16.05 -1.59 7.75
CA PRO A 17 -16.08 -2.37 6.52
C PRO A 17 -16.38 -1.53 5.26
N GLN A 18 -16.94 -0.32 5.44
CA GLN A 18 -17.17 0.65 4.37
C GLN A 18 -15.88 1.03 3.62
N LEU A 19 -14.72 0.98 4.29
CA LEU A 19 -13.43 1.26 3.67
C LEU A 19 -13.09 0.27 2.54
N TYR A 20 -13.61 -0.97 2.62
CA TYR A 20 -13.39 -1.99 1.60
C TYR A 20 -13.98 -1.60 0.23
N GLN A 21 -15.06 -0.81 0.23
CA GLN A 21 -15.67 -0.32 -1.02
C GLN A 21 -14.71 0.53 -1.85
N MET A 22 -13.71 1.17 -1.23
CA MET A 22 -12.71 1.95 -1.96
C MET A 22 -11.83 1.06 -2.86
N GLY A 23 -11.52 -0.15 -2.39
CA GLY A 23 -10.82 -1.16 -3.17
C GLY A 23 -11.68 -1.66 -4.34
N GLN A 24 -12.94 -2.01 -4.07
CA GLN A 24 -13.89 -2.46 -5.10
C GLN A 24 -14.12 -1.43 -6.21
N LYS A 25 -14.16 -0.14 -5.84
CA LYS A 25 -14.30 0.99 -6.79
C LYS A 25 -13.00 1.36 -7.50
N GLY A 26 -11.89 0.66 -7.23
CA GLY A 26 -10.59 0.91 -7.85
C GLY A 26 -10.05 2.33 -7.60
N LEU A 27 -10.32 2.91 -6.43
CA LEU A 27 -9.98 4.32 -6.18
C LEU A 27 -8.47 4.59 -6.16
N PHE A 28 -7.67 3.62 -5.72
CA PHE A 28 -6.22 3.77 -5.57
C PHE A 28 -5.45 3.63 -6.89
N PHE A 29 -5.94 2.81 -7.83
CA PHE A 29 -5.25 2.48 -9.07
C PHE A 29 -6.11 2.80 -10.30
N LYS A 30 -6.27 4.09 -10.57
CA LYS A 30 -6.91 4.60 -11.80
C LYS A 30 -5.86 4.99 -12.83
N LYS A 31 -6.20 4.90 -14.13
CA LYS A 31 -5.33 5.36 -15.24
C LYS A 31 -4.86 6.82 -15.04
N HIS A 32 -5.75 7.69 -14.57
CA HIS A 32 -5.41 9.07 -14.23
C HIS A 32 -4.31 9.16 -13.15
N SER A 33 -4.41 8.36 -12.08
CA SER A 33 -3.38 8.33 -11.04
C SER A 33 -2.04 7.89 -11.59
N PHE A 34 -2.02 6.87 -12.47
CA PHE A 34 -0.80 6.41 -13.12
C PHE A 34 -0.11 7.53 -13.92
N TRP A 35 -0.83 8.23 -14.78
CA TRP A 35 -0.28 9.35 -15.55
C TRP A 35 0.17 10.51 -14.67
N ALA A 36 -0.52 10.78 -13.56
CA ALA A 36 -0.07 11.77 -12.59
C ALA A 36 1.27 11.40 -11.95
N TRP A 37 1.54 10.11 -11.67
CA TRP A 37 2.85 9.64 -11.20
C TRP A 37 3.93 9.78 -12.27
N VAL A 38 3.62 9.46 -13.54
CA VAL A 38 4.55 9.61 -14.67
C VAL A 38 4.93 11.08 -14.86
N LEU A 39 3.95 11.98 -14.90
CA LEU A 39 4.19 13.43 -15.02
C LEU A 39 4.98 13.97 -13.83
N ASN A 40 4.75 13.44 -12.62
CA ASN A 40 5.55 13.81 -11.45
C ASN A 40 7.01 13.38 -11.61
N GLY A 41 7.24 12.19 -12.16
CA GLY A 41 8.58 11.71 -12.50
C GLY A 41 9.27 12.61 -13.52
N PHE A 42 8.57 12.99 -14.59
CA PHE A 42 9.08 13.91 -15.60
C PHE A 42 9.40 15.30 -15.03
N PHE A 43 8.55 15.82 -14.14
CA PHE A 43 8.80 17.07 -13.44
C PHE A 43 10.07 16.98 -12.58
N HIS A 44 10.25 15.91 -11.79
CA HIS A 44 11.47 15.72 -11.01
C HIS A 44 12.71 15.62 -11.89
N SER A 45 12.66 14.86 -12.98
CA SER A 45 13.82 14.74 -13.88
C SER A 45 14.19 16.07 -14.52
N LEU A 46 13.19 16.87 -14.94
CA LEU A 46 13.44 18.17 -15.55
C LEU A 46 14.09 19.13 -14.55
N VAL A 47 13.55 19.21 -13.33
CA VAL A 47 14.09 20.06 -12.26
C VAL A 47 15.51 19.63 -11.90
N LEU A 48 15.75 18.34 -11.70
CA LEU A 48 17.07 17.82 -11.37
C LEU A 48 18.09 18.14 -12.46
N TYR A 49 17.75 17.89 -13.73
CA TYR A 49 18.62 18.17 -14.87
C TYR A 49 18.93 19.66 -14.99
N VAL A 50 17.90 20.51 -15.09
CA VAL A 50 18.09 21.96 -15.32
C VAL A 50 18.87 22.60 -14.19
N VAL A 51 18.53 22.30 -12.92
CA VAL A 51 19.24 22.90 -11.79
C VAL A 51 20.66 22.33 -11.68
N SER A 52 20.88 21.04 -11.97
CA SER A 52 22.24 20.49 -11.99
C SER A 52 23.12 21.11 -13.08
N GLU A 53 22.55 21.39 -14.25
CA GLU A 53 23.27 22.01 -15.37
C GLU A 53 23.66 23.45 -15.04
N LEU A 54 22.76 24.19 -14.38
CA LEU A 54 23.05 25.53 -13.88
C LEU A 54 24.14 25.53 -12.80
N ILE A 55 24.21 24.50 -11.96
CA ILE A 55 25.28 24.36 -10.95
C ILE A 55 26.63 24.05 -11.63
N TYR A 56 26.63 23.20 -12.65
CA TYR A 56 27.82 22.80 -13.40
C TYR A 56 28.09 23.67 -14.63
N PHE A 57 27.58 24.90 -14.63
CA PHE A 57 27.74 25.82 -15.76
C PHE A 57 29.23 26.01 -16.09
N TRP A 58 29.57 25.90 -17.39
CA TRP A 58 30.96 25.87 -17.87
C TRP A 58 31.83 24.74 -17.30
N ASP A 59 31.26 23.54 -17.14
CA ASP A 59 31.93 22.34 -16.60
C ASP A 59 32.51 22.50 -15.18
N LEU A 60 31.96 23.46 -14.42
CA LEU A 60 32.35 23.78 -13.05
C LEU A 60 33.87 23.98 -12.87
N PRO A 61 34.38 25.21 -13.12
CA PRO A 61 35.78 25.53 -12.87
C PRO A 61 36.15 25.33 -11.40
N MET A 62 37.15 24.52 -11.14
CA MET A 62 37.63 24.20 -9.80
C MET A 62 38.81 25.07 -9.38
N ALA A 63 39.08 25.09 -8.06
CA ALA A 63 40.12 25.92 -7.45
C ALA A 63 41.55 25.60 -7.93
N ASP A 64 41.77 24.41 -8.50
CA ASP A 64 43.03 23.99 -9.10
C ASP A 64 43.17 24.38 -10.58
N GLY A 65 42.22 25.15 -11.11
CA GLY A 65 42.20 25.62 -12.51
C GLY A 65 41.73 24.56 -13.51
N LYS A 66 41.32 23.37 -13.04
CA LYS A 66 40.74 22.32 -13.87
C LYS A 66 39.21 22.42 -13.88
N VAL A 67 38.59 21.72 -14.83
CA VAL A 67 37.13 21.54 -14.87
C VAL A 67 36.75 20.20 -14.23
N ALA A 68 35.53 20.08 -13.72
CA ALA A 68 35.04 18.84 -13.13
C ALA A 68 34.78 17.75 -14.17
N GLY A 69 34.26 18.15 -15.32
CA GLY A 69 33.97 17.25 -16.43
C GLY A 69 32.66 16.47 -16.28
N HIS A 70 32.27 15.85 -17.41
CA HIS A 70 30.95 15.27 -17.61
C HIS A 70 30.60 14.12 -16.63
N TRP A 71 31.55 13.22 -16.36
CA TRP A 71 31.28 12.04 -15.52
C TRP A 71 31.13 12.41 -14.04
N VAL A 72 31.89 13.40 -13.55
CA VAL A 72 31.74 13.93 -12.18
C VAL A 72 30.35 14.57 -12.01
N TRP A 73 29.89 15.34 -13.00
CA TRP A 73 28.52 15.86 -13.02
C TRP A 73 27.48 14.74 -13.02
N GLY A 74 27.66 13.72 -13.86
CA GLY A 74 26.76 12.57 -13.95
C GLY A 74 26.63 11.80 -12.63
N GLU A 75 27.75 11.56 -11.94
CA GLU A 75 27.78 10.91 -10.62
C GLU A 75 27.08 11.76 -9.54
N ALA A 76 27.32 13.08 -9.54
CA ALA A 76 26.67 14.02 -8.64
C ALA A 76 25.15 14.08 -8.86
N LEU A 77 24.72 14.22 -10.12
CA LEU A 77 23.32 14.23 -10.51
C LEU A 77 22.65 12.90 -10.16
N TYR A 78 23.28 11.76 -10.44
CA TYR A 78 22.74 10.45 -10.09
C TYR A 78 22.51 10.30 -8.59
N THR A 79 23.45 10.78 -7.77
CA THR A 79 23.31 10.78 -6.31
C THR A 79 22.13 11.64 -5.85
N ALA A 80 21.93 12.82 -6.46
CA ALA A 80 20.76 13.66 -6.19
C ALA A 80 19.44 13.02 -6.68
N VAL A 81 19.44 12.34 -7.81
CA VAL A 81 18.27 11.57 -8.31
C VAL A 81 17.91 10.47 -7.31
N LEU A 82 18.89 9.69 -6.86
CA LEU A 82 18.69 8.64 -5.87
C LEU A 82 18.12 9.21 -4.56
N GLY A 83 18.68 10.33 -4.07
CA GLY A 83 18.16 11.05 -2.90
C GLY A 83 16.71 11.50 -3.08
N THR A 84 16.36 12.00 -4.27
CA THR A 84 14.99 12.43 -4.60
C THR A 84 14.02 11.25 -4.59
N VAL A 85 14.39 10.11 -5.20
CA VAL A 85 13.53 8.92 -5.26
C VAL A 85 13.35 8.28 -3.88
N LEU A 86 14.44 8.17 -3.10
CA LEU A 86 14.38 7.66 -1.72
C LEU A 86 13.60 8.60 -0.80
N GLY A 87 13.79 9.92 -0.94
CA GLY A 87 13.02 10.92 -0.21
C GLY A 87 11.54 10.92 -0.60
N LYS A 88 11.22 10.69 -1.88
CA LYS A 88 9.84 10.48 -2.34
C LYS A 88 9.24 9.22 -1.71
N ALA A 89 10.00 8.14 -1.64
CA ALA A 89 9.59 6.91 -0.99
C ALA A 89 9.28 7.15 0.50
N ALA A 90 10.19 7.81 1.23
CA ALA A 90 9.98 8.25 2.62
C ALA A 90 8.73 9.11 2.79
N LEU A 91 8.48 10.03 1.85
CA LEU A 91 7.32 10.90 1.87
C LEU A 91 6.02 10.13 1.63
N ILE A 92 6.01 9.04 0.88
CA ILE A 92 4.80 8.25 0.62
C ILE A 92 4.50 7.28 1.77
N SER A 93 5.53 6.75 2.43
CA SER A 93 5.38 5.83 3.57
C SER A 93 4.46 6.38 4.65
N ASN A 94 3.61 5.52 5.18
CA ASN A 94 2.73 5.85 6.30
C ASN A 94 3.35 5.44 7.63
N ILE A 95 4.00 4.27 7.68
CA ILE A 95 4.63 3.74 8.89
C ILE A 95 6.11 3.45 8.65
N TRP A 96 6.94 3.88 9.58
CA TRP A 96 8.36 3.57 9.61
C TRP A 96 8.61 2.34 10.48
N THR A 97 8.98 1.24 9.82
CA THR A 97 9.40 -0.02 10.45
C THR A 97 10.92 -0.16 10.37
N LYS A 98 11.50 -1.12 11.10
CA LYS A 98 12.93 -1.45 10.99
C LYS A 98 13.36 -1.72 9.54
N TYR A 99 12.50 -2.33 8.72
CA TYR A 99 12.79 -2.63 7.33
C TYR A 99 12.77 -1.39 6.43
N THR A 100 11.89 -0.42 6.70
CA THR A 100 11.91 0.85 5.94
C THR A 100 13.12 1.70 6.32
N PHE A 101 13.55 1.66 7.58
CA PHE A 101 14.81 2.28 8.01
C PHE A 101 16.04 1.62 7.35
N ILE A 102 16.04 0.30 7.17
CA ILE A 102 17.14 -0.35 6.43
C ILE A 102 17.04 -0.03 4.94
N ALA A 103 15.86 -0.06 4.35
CA ALA A 103 15.70 0.12 2.91
C ALA A 103 15.96 1.57 2.45
N ILE A 104 15.36 2.58 3.10
CA ILE A 104 15.39 3.95 2.56
C ILE A 104 16.76 4.61 2.77
N PRO A 105 17.19 4.93 4.01
CA PRO A 105 18.51 5.52 4.22
C PRO A 105 19.62 4.49 3.99
N GLY A 106 19.40 3.19 4.23
CA GLY A 106 20.42 2.18 3.93
C GLY A 106 20.71 2.02 2.44
N SER A 107 19.76 2.23 1.53
CA SER A 107 20.06 2.32 0.09
C SER A 107 20.95 3.51 -0.26
N MET A 108 20.77 4.66 0.40
CA MET A 108 21.66 5.81 0.22
C MET A 108 23.07 5.51 0.74
N LEU A 109 23.19 4.91 1.93
CA LEU A 109 24.48 4.52 2.48
C LEU A 109 25.18 3.48 1.61
N LEU A 110 24.45 2.48 1.12
CA LEU A 110 24.98 1.48 0.19
C LEU A 110 25.51 2.14 -1.08
N TRP A 111 24.77 3.09 -1.66
CA TRP A 111 25.23 3.85 -2.82
C TRP A 111 26.52 4.62 -2.54
N LEU A 112 26.62 5.32 -1.41
CA LEU A 112 27.81 6.09 -1.05
C LEU A 112 29.04 5.21 -0.80
N ILE A 113 28.86 3.96 -0.37
CA ILE A 113 29.95 2.97 -0.24
C ILE A 113 30.28 2.35 -1.60
N PHE A 114 29.25 2.03 -2.39
CA PHE A 114 29.40 1.38 -3.69
C PHE A 114 30.06 2.29 -4.72
N LEU A 115 29.76 3.59 -4.72
CA LEU A 115 30.28 4.57 -5.67
C LEU A 115 31.83 4.58 -5.72
N PRO A 116 32.57 4.77 -4.61
CA PRO A 116 34.03 4.69 -4.63
C PRO A 116 34.54 3.27 -4.88
N ALA A 117 33.88 2.24 -4.34
CA ALA A 117 34.28 0.85 -4.57
C ALA A 117 34.26 0.50 -6.07
N TYR A 118 33.19 0.86 -6.76
CA TYR A 118 33.03 0.67 -8.21
C TYR A 118 33.95 1.60 -9.01
N GLY A 119 34.03 2.88 -8.63
CA GLY A 119 34.83 3.88 -9.33
C GLY A 119 36.34 3.59 -9.30
N TYR A 120 36.85 2.88 -8.28
CA TYR A 120 38.23 2.40 -8.28
C TYR A 120 38.40 1.02 -8.92
N ALA A 121 37.49 0.07 -8.62
CA ALA A 121 37.64 -1.31 -9.06
C ALA A 121 37.40 -1.49 -10.57
N ALA A 122 36.37 -0.84 -11.13
CA ALA A 122 36.01 -1.01 -12.53
C ALA A 122 37.13 -0.54 -13.48
N PRO A 123 37.67 0.70 -13.36
CA PRO A 123 38.77 1.13 -14.22
C PRO A 123 40.02 0.26 -14.09
N ALA A 124 40.30 -0.28 -12.90
CA ALA A 124 41.46 -1.14 -12.65
C ALA A 124 41.40 -2.47 -13.42
N ILE A 125 40.21 -3.02 -13.66
CA ILE A 125 40.00 -4.21 -14.50
C ILE A 125 39.80 -3.87 -15.99
N GLY A 126 39.97 -2.60 -16.37
CA GLY A 126 39.83 -2.12 -17.74
C GLY A 126 38.37 -1.90 -18.19
N PHE A 127 37.41 -1.98 -17.28
CA PHE A 127 35.98 -1.77 -17.51
C PHE A 127 35.55 -0.38 -17.03
N SER A 128 34.60 0.28 -17.68
CA SER A 128 34.08 1.60 -17.22
C SER A 128 35.19 2.64 -16.97
N ARG A 129 36.09 2.82 -17.96
CA ARG A 129 37.28 3.68 -17.86
C ARG A 129 36.95 5.16 -17.66
N GLU A 130 35.70 5.52 -17.90
CA GLU A 130 35.09 6.83 -17.70
C GLU A 130 35.17 7.30 -16.23
N TYR A 131 35.16 6.36 -15.28
CA TYR A 131 35.26 6.65 -13.83
C TYR A 131 36.71 6.88 -13.38
N TYR A 132 37.70 6.80 -14.28
CA TYR A 132 39.09 6.95 -13.89
C TYR A 132 39.36 8.37 -13.39
N GLY A 133 39.70 8.49 -12.10
CA GLY A 133 40.03 9.76 -11.47
C GLY A 133 38.83 10.64 -11.11
N THR A 134 37.58 10.17 -11.27
CA THR A 134 36.38 10.95 -10.91
C THR A 134 36.15 10.99 -9.39
N ILE A 135 36.36 9.86 -8.69
CA ILE A 135 36.10 9.71 -7.25
C ILE A 135 36.85 10.74 -6.38
N PRO A 136 38.17 10.99 -6.55
CA PRO A 136 38.86 12.01 -5.76
C PRO A 136 38.33 13.42 -5.98
N VAL A 137 37.84 13.72 -7.19
CA VAL A 137 37.28 15.03 -7.54
C VAL A 137 35.89 15.18 -6.91
N LEU A 138 35.04 14.17 -7.06
CA LEU A 138 33.66 14.18 -6.57
C LEU A 138 33.59 14.33 -5.05
N PHE A 139 34.31 13.49 -4.30
CA PHE A 139 34.26 13.48 -2.83
C PHE A 139 34.98 14.67 -2.19
N LYS A 140 35.89 15.34 -2.89
CA LYS A 140 36.49 16.60 -2.41
C LYS A 140 35.59 17.81 -2.66
N SER A 141 34.67 17.72 -3.62
CA SER A 141 33.82 18.84 -4.00
C SER A 141 32.72 19.08 -2.94
N PRO A 142 32.66 20.25 -2.29
CA PRO A 142 31.56 20.58 -1.39
C PRO A 142 30.22 20.70 -2.14
N ILE A 143 30.28 21.03 -3.43
CA ILE A 143 29.10 21.18 -4.31
C ILE A 143 28.37 19.85 -4.46
N PHE A 144 29.10 18.72 -4.50
CA PHE A 144 28.51 17.39 -4.55
C PHE A 144 27.57 17.14 -3.35
N TYR A 145 28.05 17.42 -2.13
CA TYR A 145 27.24 17.22 -0.91
C TYR A 145 26.05 18.18 -0.85
N LEU A 146 26.25 19.45 -1.26
CA LEU A 146 25.16 20.41 -1.34
C LEU A 146 24.10 19.98 -2.36
N MET A 147 24.50 19.50 -3.53
CA MET A 147 23.57 18.95 -4.53
C MET A 147 22.80 17.75 -3.99
N ALA A 148 23.47 16.83 -3.30
CA ALA A 148 22.84 15.64 -2.72
C ALA A 148 21.74 15.98 -1.68
N VAL A 149 21.73 17.19 -1.12
CA VAL A 149 20.71 17.65 -0.16
C VAL A 149 19.72 18.62 -0.80
N VAL A 150 20.21 19.68 -1.43
CA VAL A 150 19.39 20.79 -1.93
C VAL A 150 18.49 20.35 -3.08
N LEU A 151 19.02 19.57 -4.03
CA LEU A 151 18.23 19.14 -5.20
C LEU A 151 17.06 18.24 -4.80
N PRO A 152 17.25 17.19 -3.96
CA PRO A 152 16.11 16.44 -3.42
C PRO A 152 15.12 17.30 -2.67
N CYS A 153 15.58 18.20 -1.80
CA CYS A 153 14.69 19.10 -1.06
C CYS A 153 13.84 19.96 -1.99
N LEU A 154 14.43 20.52 -3.05
CA LEU A 154 13.73 21.37 -4.02
C LEU A 154 12.66 20.58 -4.79
N CYS A 155 12.98 19.36 -5.24
CA CYS A 155 12.01 18.50 -5.92
C CYS A 155 10.86 18.09 -4.99
N LEU A 156 11.20 17.67 -3.76
CA LEU A 156 10.25 17.14 -2.79
C LEU A 156 9.40 18.21 -2.12
N LEU A 157 9.80 19.49 -2.16
CA LEU A 157 9.04 20.59 -1.59
C LEU A 157 7.61 20.64 -2.15
N ARG A 158 7.48 20.53 -3.47
CA ARG A 158 6.18 20.49 -4.16
C ARG A 158 5.36 19.30 -3.69
N ASP A 159 5.98 18.14 -3.58
CA ASP A 159 5.30 16.90 -3.18
C ASP A 159 4.86 16.91 -1.72
N PHE A 160 5.67 17.53 -0.86
CA PHE A 160 5.37 17.73 0.55
C PHE A 160 4.19 18.69 0.70
N ALA A 161 4.22 19.83 0.02
CA ALA A 161 3.12 20.79 -0.02
C ALA A 161 1.82 20.14 -0.52
N TRP A 162 1.90 19.35 -1.60
CA TRP A 162 0.74 18.63 -2.13
C TRP A 162 0.19 17.58 -1.15
N LYS A 163 1.06 16.76 -0.53
CA LYS A 163 0.64 15.76 0.46
C LYS A 163 -0.04 16.44 1.66
N TYR A 164 0.53 17.55 2.13
CA TYR A 164 -0.03 18.33 3.23
C TYR A 164 -1.39 18.93 2.84
N ALA A 165 -1.48 19.62 1.70
CA ALA A 165 -2.72 20.25 1.23
C ALA A 165 -3.84 19.22 1.02
N LYS A 166 -3.53 18.06 0.42
CA LYS A 166 -4.50 16.98 0.24
C LYS A 166 -5.00 16.44 1.58
N ARG A 167 -4.13 16.32 2.59
CA ARG A 167 -4.53 15.81 3.90
C ARG A 167 -5.33 16.83 4.70
N MET A 168 -4.97 18.11 4.63
CA MET A 168 -5.59 19.18 5.43
C MET A 168 -6.91 19.69 4.82
N TYR A 169 -6.93 19.99 3.52
CA TYR A 169 -8.06 20.67 2.88
C TYR A 169 -8.99 19.72 2.11
N TYR A 170 -8.50 18.57 1.66
CA TYR A 170 -9.28 17.60 0.87
C TYR A 170 -9.19 16.17 1.43
N PRO A 171 -9.54 15.97 2.71
CA PRO A 171 -9.44 14.65 3.33
C PRO A 171 -10.39 13.64 2.66
N GLN A 172 -9.92 12.40 2.52
CA GLN A 172 -10.71 11.28 2.01
C GLN A 172 -11.12 10.41 3.20
N HIS A 173 -12.12 9.54 3.04
CA HIS A 173 -12.64 8.71 4.14
C HIS A 173 -11.55 7.96 4.93
N TYR A 174 -10.52 7.46 4.25
CA TYR A 174 -9.41 6.78 4.94
C TYR A 174 -8.50 7.73 5.73
N HIS A 175 -8.38 9.01 5.35
CA HIS A 175 -7.61 10.00 6.12
C HIS A 175 -8.25 10.24 7.49
N HIS A 176 -9.59 10.31 7.56
CA HIS A 176 -10.29 10.42 8.83
C HIS A 176 -10.04 9.21 9.72
N VAL A 177 -10.08 7.99 9.17
CA VAL A 177 -9.79 6.77 9.94
C VAL A 177 -8.34 6.73 10.42
N GLN A 178 -7.39 7.23 9.63
CA GLN A 178 -6.00 7.38 10.06
C GLN A 178 -5.85 8.35 11.24
N GLU A 179 -6.63 9.43 11.28
CA GLU A 179 -6.63 10.37 12.41
C GLU A 179 -7.24 9.76 13.66
N ILE A 180 -8.35 9.03 13.53
CA ILE A 180 -8.95 8.25 14.62
C ILE A 180 -7.94 7.25 15.17
N GLN A 181 -7.20 6.55 14.29
CA GLN A 181 -6.12 5.64 14.68
C GLN A 181 -5.02 6.36 15.47
N LYS A 182 -4.57 7.51 14.98
CA LYS A 182 -3.45 8.26 15.57
C LYS A 182 -3.79 8.81 16.95
N TYR A 183 -4.99 9.37 17.11
CA TYR A 183 -5.42 10.01 18.35
C TYR A 183 -6.19 9.07 19.28
N ASN A 184 -6.40 7.81 18.88
CA ASN A 184 -7.19 6.82 19.61
C ASN A 184 -8.55 7.38 20.08
N VAL A 185 -9.20 8.16 19.22
CA VAL A 185 -10.49 8.79 19.54
C VAL A 185 -11.51 7.68 19.76
N GLN A 186 -12.19 7.70 20.90
CA GLN A 186 -13.26 6.74 21.14
C GLN A 186 -14.40 7.04 20.18
N ASP A 187 -14.83 6.00 19.45
CA ASP A 187 -16.04 6.07 18.64
C ASP A 187 -17.22 6.40 19.54
N TYR A 188 -17.65 7.66 19.50
CA TYR A 188 -18.96 8.01 19.99
C TYR A 188 -19.97 7.37 19.05
N ARG A 189 -20.47 6.18 19.39
CA ARG A 189 -21.68 5.66 18.76
C ARG A 189 -22.80 6.63 19.14
N PRO A 190 -23.35 7.45 18.22
CA PRO A 190 -24.56 8.20 18.53
C PRO A 190 -25.57 7.17 19.02
N ARG A 191 -26.29 7.52 20.10
CA ARG A 191 -27.16 6.63 20.87
C ARG A 191 -28.24 6.04 19.96
N MET A 192 -27.86 5.01 19.20
CA MET A 192 -28.66 4.36 18.17
C MET A 192 -29.91 3.76 18.81
N GLU A 193 -29.90 3.56 20.12
CA GLU A 193 -31.07 3.21 20.91
C GLU A 193 -32.22 4.19 20.77
N GLN A 194 -31.98 5.51 20.71
CA GLN A 194 -33.06 6.50 20.56
C GLN A 194 -33.64 6.45 19.14
N PHE A 195 -32.78 6.34 18.12
CA PHE A 195 -33.20 6.17 16.72
C PHE A 195 -33.91 4.82 16.50
N GLN A 196 -33.40 3.74 17.07
CA GLN A 196 -34.05 2.42 17.06
C GLN A 196 -35.34 2.42 17.87
N LYS A 197 -35.45 3.14 19.00
CA LYS A 197 -36.70 3.30 19.74
C LYS A 197 -37.72 4.07 18.90
N ALA A 198 -37.31 5.14 18.24
CA ALA A 198 -38.15 5.91 17.32
C ALA A 198 -38.60 5.07 16.12
N ILE A 199 -37.67 4.39 15.45
CA ILE A 199 -37.97 3.46 14.36
C ILE A 199 -38.83 2.31 14.85
N ARG A 200 -38.60 1.71 16.02
CA ARG A 200 -39.46 0.65 16.57
C ARG A 200 -40.87 1.16 16.85
N LYS A 201 -41.02 2.44 17.22
CA LYS A 201 -42.31 3.12 17.39
C LYS A 201 -43.02 3.32 16.04
N VAL A 202 -42.27 3.68 14.99
CA VAL A 202 -42.81 3.84 13.61
C VAL A 202 -43.04 2.48 12.92
N ARG A 203 -42.18 1.50 13.21
CA ARG A 203 -42.23 0.10 12.77
C ARG A 203 -43.11 -0.75 13.69
N GLN A 204 -44.01 -0.13 14.47
CA GLN A 204 -45.20 -0.79 15.00
C GLN A 204 -46.18 -1.17 13.87
N VAL A 205 -45.95 -0.75 12.63
CA VAL A 205 -46.86 -0.99 11.49
C VAL A 205 -46.61 -2.32 10.75
N GLN A 206 -45.52 -3.07 10.98
CA GLN A 206 -45.31 -4.37 10.29
C GLN A 206 -44.93 -5.53 11.24
N ARG A 207 -45.99 -6.16 11.75
CA ARG A 207 -46.13 -7.56 12.26
C ARG A 207 -44.87 -8.46 12.24
N MET A 208 -43.96 -8.29 13.20
CA MET A 208 -42.90 -9.28 13.51
C MET A 208 -42.77 -9.50 15.03
N ARG A 209 -43.90 -9.57 15.75
CA ARG A 209 -43.90 -9.88 17.19
C ARG A 209 -44.83 -11.04 17.59
N LYS A 210 -45.34 -11.80 16.60
CA LYS A 210 -46.04 -13.07 16.83
C LYS A 210 -45.65 -14.18 15.84
N GLN A 211 -44.45 -14.13 15.24
CA GLN A 211 -43.90 -15.32 14.60
C GLN A 211 -43.13 -16.13 15.64
N ARG A 212 -43.61 -17.34 15.94
CA ARG A 212 -42.97 -18.29 16.87
C ARG A 212 -41.74 -18.99 16.27
N GLY A 213 -41.34 -18.63 15.05
CA GLY A 213 -40.21 -19.27 14.37
C GLY A 213 -40.43 -20.77 14.08
N TYR A 214 -41.69 -21.22 13.99
CA TYR A 214 -41.97 -22.60 13.57
C TYR A 214 -41.51 -22.77 12.12
N ALA A 215 -40.52 -23.62 11.94
CA ALA A 215 -40.01 -24.04 10.65
C ALA A 215 -39.94 -25.57 10.67
N PHE A 216 -40.60 -26.19 9.70
CA PHE A 216 -40.61 -27.64 9.55
C PHE A 216 -40.37 -27.94 8.08
N SER A 217 -39.22 -28.52 7.77
CA SER A 217 -38.82 -28.88 6.41
C SER A 217 -39.37 -30.27 6.09
N GLN A 218 -40.66 -30.32 5.79
CA GLN A 218 -41.32 -31.53 5.30
C GLN A 218 -42.27 -31.17 4.16
N ALA A 219 -42.22 -31.94 3.08
CA ALA A 219 -43.17 -31.85 1.96
C ALA A 219 -44.24 -32.94 2.11
N ASP A 220 -45.49 -32.62 1.76
CA ASP A 220 -46.63 -33.55 1.85
C ASP A 220 -46.45 -34.79 0.95
N ASP A 221 -45.70 -34.67 -0.15
CA ASP A 221 -45.38 -35.76 -1.07
C ASP A 221 -44.31 -36.74 -0.53
N GLY A 222 -43.72 -36.46 0.62
CA GLY A 222 -42.62 -37.24 1.21
C GLY A 222 -42.99 -38.66 1.66
N GLY A 223 -44.27 -39.06 1.55
CA GLY A 223 -44.72 -40.43 1.80
C GLY A 223 -44.28 -40.97 3.16
N GLN A 224 -44.20 -40.13 4.19
CA GLN A 224 -43.63 -40.49 5.50
C GLN A 224 -44.30 -41.72 6.11
N MET A 225 -45.62 -41.82 5.95
CA MET A 225 -46.39 -42.96 6.44
C MET A 225 -46.06 -44.24 5.67
N ARG A 226 -45.71 -44.13 4.38
CA ARG A 226 -45.23 -45.26 3.57
C ARG A 226 -43.84 -45.71 4.03
N VAL A 227 -42.94 -44.78 4.32
CA VAL A 227 -41.59 -45.09 4.81
C VAL A 227 -41.68 -45.76 6.19
N LEU A 228 -42.48 -45.22 7.11
CA LEU A 228 -42.66 -45.78 8.45
C LEU A 228 -43.11 -47.25 8.41
N ASN A 229 -44.03 -47.58 7.50
CA ASN A 229 -44.58 -48.93 7.39
C ASN A 229 -43.73 -49.90 6.56
N ALA A 230 -42.65 -49.43 5.91
CA ALA A 230 -41.85 -50.24 4.99
C ALA A 230 -40.58 -50.83 5.63
N TYR A 231 -40.15 -50.33 6.80
CA TYR A 231 -38.89 -50.74 7.41
C TYR A 231 -39.13 -51.35 8.80
N ASP A 232 -38.55 -52.52 9.05
CA ASP A 232 -38.45 -53.14 10.38
C ASP A 232 -36.98 -53.17 10.80
N THR A 233 -36.64 -52.41 11.85
CA THR A 233 -35.26 -52.25 12.31
C THR A 233 -34.76 -53.42 13.15
N THR A 234 -35.62 -54.38 13.50
CA THR A 234 -35.22 -55.56 14.26
C THR A 234 -34.59 -56.65 13.38
N GLN A 235 -34.80 -56.57 12.06
CA GLN A 235 -34.27 -57.53 11.10
C GLN A 235 -32.86 -57.14 10.63
N GLY A 236 -31.97 -58.14 10.55
CA GLY A 236 -30.63 -57.96 10.00
C GLY A 236 -30.64 -57.75 8.48
N ARG A 237 -29.55 -57.21 7.94
CA ARG A 237 -29.39 -57.09 6.48
C ARG A 237 -29.29 -58.47 5.84
N GLY A 238 -29.86 -58.60 4.66
CA GLY A 238 -29.82 -59.83 3.85
C GLY A 238 -28.41 -60.20 3.41
N ARG A 239 -28.28 -61.36 2.77
CA ARG A 239 -27.00 -61.96 2.36
C ARG A 239 -26.18 -61.06 1.41
N TYR A 240 -26.83 -60.18 0.65
CA TYR A 240 -26.17 -59.21 -0.24
C TYR A 240 -26.16 -57.78 0.32
N GLY A 241 -26.49 -57.60 1.60
CA GLY A 241 -26.49 -56.31 2.28
C GLY A 241 -27.77 -55.49 2.11
N GLU A 242 -28.81 -56.03 1.46
CA GLU A 242 -30.10 -55.35 1.35
C GLU A 242 -30.84 -55.26 2.70
N MET A 243 -31.59 -54.18 2.92
CA MET A 243 -32.59 -54.13 3.99
C MET A 243 -33.88 -54.75 3.50
N ALA A 244 -34.41 -55.74 4.22
CA ALA A 244 -35.70 -56.35 3.92
C ALA A 244 -36.83 -55.34 4.20
N SER A 245 -37.69 -55.10 3.21
CA SER A 245 -38.92 -54.32 3.41
C SER A 245 -39.91 -55.16 4.21
N SER A 246 -40.50 -54.62 5.27
CA SER A 246 -41.45 -55.31 6.15
C SER A 246 -42.81 -55.62 5.49
N ARG A 247 -43.01 -55.17 4.25
CA ARG A 247 -44.23 -55.39 3.48
C ARG A 247 -44.30 -56.82 2.93
N ASN A 248 -45.29 -57.60 3.37
CA ASN A 248 -45.64 -58.86 2.74
C ASN A 248 -46.15 -58.58 1.31
N THR A 249 -45.33 -58.86 0.29
CA THR A 249 -45.75 -58.90 -1.11
C THR A 249 -46.47 -60.22 -1.36
N ALA A 250 -47.66 -60.38 -0.78
CA ALA A 250 -48.56 -61.47 -1.09
C ALA A 250 -49.84 -60.88 -1.68
N PHE A 251 -49.89 -60.82 -3.00
CA PHE A 251 -51.09 -60.83 -3.81
C PHE A 251 -50.90 -61.88 -4.89
#